data_AF-A0A930R9W2-F1
#
_entry.id   AF-A0A930R9W2-F1
#
_cell.length_a   1.000
_cell.length_b   1.000
_cell.length_c   1.000
_cell.angle_alpha   90.00
_cell.angle_beta   90.00
_cell.angle_gamma   90.00
#
_symmetry.space_group_name_H-M   'P 1'
#
loop_
_entity.id
_entity.type
_entity.pdbx_description
1 polymer ?
#
loop_
_entity_poly.entity_id
_entity_poly.type
_entity_poly.pdbx_seq_one_letter_code
_entity_poly.pdbx_strand_id
1 'polypeptide(L)'
;MKRQRTFQMVLSAMFIAMIILQSFVPFLGNLPLVVLDITIIHITVIVGGIVLGPQAGVLLGFTWGLCSFLRAFTSGNVLSLMIFTNPLISILPRLVMGGLVALFYHKATKLIA
;
A
#
# COMPACT_ATOMS: atom_id res chain seq x y z
N MET A 1 -18.95 21.85 -1.46
CA MET A 1 -18.81 20.37 -1.48
C MET A 1 -18.02 19.80 -2.68
N LYS A 2 -18.07 20.36 -3.92
CA LYS A 2 -17.30 19.80 -5.08
C LYS A 2 -15.77 19.87 -4.92
N ARG A 3 -15.22 20.98 -4.39
CA ARG A 3 -13.76 21.19 -4.22
C ARG A 3 -13.07 20.15 -3.33
N GLN A 4 -13.73 19.70 -2.26
CA GLN A 4 -13.19 18.68 -1.36
C GLN A 4 -13.10 17.29 -2.02
N ARG A 5 -14.07 16.91 -2.86
CA ARG A 5 -14.00 15.66 -3.62
C ARG A 5 -12.83 15.67 -4.62
N THR A 6 -12.64 16.78 -5.34
CA THR A 6 -11.50 16.93 -6.25
C THR A 6 -10.18 16.86 -5.51
N PHE A 7 -10.08 17.50 -4.34
CA PHE A 7 -8.87 17.45 -3.51
C PHE A 7 -8.56 16.03 -3.01
N GLN A 8 -9.56 15.28 -2.54
CA GLN A 8 -9.37 13.88 -2.11
C GLN A 8 -8.95 12.97 -3.27
N MET A 9 -9.54 13.15 -4.47
CA MET A 9 -9.11 12.41 -5.65
C MET A 9 -7.65 12.70 -6.00
N VAL A 10 -7.24 13.97 -6.05
CA VAL A 10 -5.84 14.34 -6.35
C VAL A 10 -4.89 13.77 -5.31
N LEU A 11 -5.21 13.88 -4.02
CA LEU A 11 -4.35 13.36 -2.95
C LEU A 11 -4.23 11.83 -3.00
N SER A 12 -5.33 11.11 -3.29
CA SER A 12 -5.27 9.66 -3.52
C SER A 12 -4.40 9.28 -4.73
N ALA A 13 -4.47 10.04 -5.83
CA ALA A 13 -3.64 9.82 -7.01
C ALA A 13 -2.15 10.07 -6.71
N MET A 14 -1.82 11.06 -5.88
CA MET A 14 -0.45 11.31 -5.44
C MET A 14 0.10 10.14 -4.61
N PHE A 15 -0.68 9.59 -3.67
CA PHE A 15 -0.26 8.41 -2.90
C PHE A 15 -0.09 7.17 -3.79
N ILE A 16 -0.98 6.96 -4.76
CA ILE A 16 -0.85 5.89 -5.77
C ILE A 16 0.46 6.05 -6.56
N ALA A 17 0.76 7.25 -7.04
CA ALA A 17 1.99 7.53 -7.77
C ALA A 17 3.24 7.27 -6.91
N MET A 18 3.20 7.66 -5.63
CA MET A 18 4.28 7.35 -4.68
C MET A 18 4.47 5.84 -4.49
N ILE A 19 3.40 5.05 -4.34
CA ILE A 19 3.47 3.60 -4.18
C ILE A 19 4.09 2.92 -5.41
N ILE A 20 3.71 3.37 -6.61
CA ILE A 20 4.27 2.86 -7.86
C ILE A 20 5.77 3.17 -7.91
N LEU A 21 6.15 4.44 -7.65
CA LEU A 21 7.56 4.86 -7.65
C LEU A 21 8.39 4.05 -6.64
N GLN A 22 7.90 3.89 -5.41
CA GLN A 22 8.57 3.08 -4.38
C GLN A 22 8.64 1.59 -4.76
N SER A 23 7.65 1.07 -5.48
CA SER A 23 7.67 -0.33 -5.91
C SER A 23 8.80 -0.60 -6.92
N PHE A 24 9.03 0.32 -7.86
CA PHE A 24 9.99 0.12 -8.95
C PHE A 24 11.39 0.72 -8.73
N VAL A 25 11.60 1.56 -7.70
CA VAL A 25 12.92 2.14 -7.39
C VAL A 25 13.59 1.38 -6.22
N PRO A 26 14.62 0.55 -6.48
CA PRO A 26 15.35 -0.21 -5.46
C PRO A 26 16.34 0.69 -4.68
N PHE A 27 15.80 1.41 -3.69
CA PHE A 27 16.48 2.06 -2.55
C PHE A 27 15.45 2.83 -1.70
N LEU A 28 14.39 3.30 -2.35
CA LEU A 28 13.29 4.05 -1.74
C LEU A 28 12.18 3.16 -1.19
N GLY A 29 11.99 1.97 -1.76
CA GLY A 29 10.86 1.11 -1.40
C GLY A 29 11.21 -0.28 -0.92
N ASN A 30 12.38 -0.85 -1.26
CA ASN A 30 12.84 -2.14 -0.72
C ASN A 30 14.32 -2.01 -0.39
N LEU A 31 14.67 -2.25 0.88
CA LEU A 31 16.06 -2.37 1.30
C LEU A 31 16.42 -3.86 1.14
N PRO A 32 17.28 -4.23 0.17
CA PRO A 32 17.64 -5.62 -0.03
C PRO A 32 18.57 -6.05 1.12
N LEU A 33 18.01 -6.67 2.15
CA LEU A 33 18.82 -7.47 3.06
C LEU A 33 19.09 -8.82 2.40
N VAL A 34 20.23 -9.42 2.70
CA VAL A 34 20.79 -10.64 2.10
C VAL A 34 19.77 -11.80 1.98
N VAL A 35 18.72 -11.83 2.81
CA VAL A 35 17.72 -12.91 2.86
C VAL A 35 16.28 -12.44 2.61
N LEU A 36 15.94 -11.16 2.86
CA LEU A 36 14.57 -10.63 2.78
C LEU A 36 14.56 -9.14 2.36
N ASP A 37 13.67 -8.79 1.43
CA ASP A 37 13.44 -7.39 1.04
C ASP A 37 12.52 -6.69 2.06
N ILE A 38 13.07 -5.81 2.91
CA ILE A 38 12.23 -4.98 3.79
C ILE A 38 11.63 -3.85 2.97
N THR A 39 10.32 -3.89 2.74
CA THR A 39 9.62 -2.83 2.01
C THR A 39 9.33 -1.64 2.91
N ILE A 40 9.45 -0.39 2.47
CA ILE A 40 9.00 0.83 3.21
C ILE A 40 7.56 1.25 2.80
N ILE A 41 7.04 0.66 1.72
CA ILE A 41 5.75 1.00 1.08
C ILE A 41 4.56 0.87 2.04
N HIS A 42 4.64 0.00 3.05
CA HIS A 42 3.58 -0.13 4.05
C HIS A 42 3.34 1.17 4.84
N ILE A 43 4.39 1.96 5.10
CA ILE A 43 4.26 3.24 5.82
C ILE A 43 3.45 4.24 5.00
N THR A 44 3.70 4.35 3.69
CA THR A 44 2.97 5.29 2.83
C THR A 44 1.50 4.90 2.68
N VAL A 45 1.20 3.59 2.62
CA VAL A 45 -0.18 3.08 2.63
C VAL A 45 -0.90 3.43 3.94
N ILE A 46 -0.23 3.24 5.09
CA ILE A 46 -0.79 3.57 6.41
C ILE A 46 -1.08 5.07 6.52
N VAL A 47 -0.12 5.93 6.18
CA VAL A 47 -0.29 7.38 6.21
C VAL A 47 -1.42 7.81 5.28
N GLY A 48 -1.46 7.29 4.06
CA GLY A 48 -2.53 7.57 3.11
C GLY A 48 -3.91 7.14 3.63
N GLY A 49 -4.01 5.96 4.26
CA GLY A 49 -5.24 5.47 4.87
C GLY A 49 -5.71 6.28 6.09
N ILE A 50 -4.79 6.78 6.90
CA ILE A 50 -5.10 7.65 8.05
C ILE A 50 -5.62 9.02 7.57
N VAL A 51 -4.98 9.60 6.55
CA VAL A 51 -5.30 10.96 6.06
C VAL A 51 -6.57 10.99 5.22
N LEU A 52 -6.76 10.01 4.33
CA LEU A 52 -7.89 9.98 3.38
C LEU A 52 -9.08 9.11 3.87
N GLY A 53 -8.84 8.27 4.87
CA GLY A 53 -9.83 7.38 5.47
C GLY A 53 -9.81 5.94 4.91
N PRO A 54 -10.69 5.06 5.44
CA PRO A 54 -10.62 3.62 5.20
C PRO A 54 -10.76 3.18 3.76
N GLN A 55 -11.62 3.85 2.98
CA GLN A 55 -11.84 3.52 1.58
C GLN A 55 -10.58 3.79 0.74
N ALA A 56 -9.87 4.89 1.02
CA ALA A 56 -8.61 5.20 0.36
C ALA A 56 -7.49 4.26 0.83
N GLY A 57 -7.45 3.87 2.10
CA GLY A 57 -6.49 2.88 2.61
C GLY A 57 -6.61 1.53 1.90
N VAL A 58 -7.83 1.05 1.66
CA VAL A 58 -8.10 -0.17 0.87
C VAL A 58 -7.59 -0.02 -0.57
N LEU A 59 -7.87 1.11 -1.21
CA LEU A 59 -7.43 1.39 -2.59
C LEU A 59 -5.90 1.40 -2.69
N LEU A 60 -5.22 2.08 -1.78
CA LEU A 60 -3.76 2.16 -1.73
C LEU A 60 -3.12 0.78 -1.46
N GLY A 61 -3.70 0.00 -0.54
CA GLY A 61 -3.28 -1.38 -0.27
C GLY A 61 -3.45 -2.29 -1.48
N PHE A 62 -4.53 -2.11 -2.25
CA PHE A 62 -4.74 -2.83 -3.51
C PHE A 62 -3.69 -2.45 -4.57
N THR A 63 -3.42 -1.16 -4.77
CA THR A 63 -2.38 -0.69 -5.70
C THR A 63 -1.01 -1.27 -5.34
N TRP A 64 -0.68 -1.30 -4.05
CA TRP A 64 0.57 -1.90 -3.59
C TRP A 64 0.62 -3.41 -3.86
N GLY A 65 -0.45 -4.14 -3.56
CA GLY A 65 -0.57 -5.57 -3.87
C GLY A 65 -0.43 -5.87 -5.37
N LEU A 66 -1.03 -5.04 -6.22
CA LEU A 66 -0.93 -5.18 -7.67
C LEU A 66 0.50 -4.90 -8.16
N CYS A 67 1.15 -3.86 -7.66
CA CYS A 67 2.56 -3.59 -7.98
C CYS A 67 3.47 -4.72 -7.50
N SER A 68 3.20 -5.32 -6.33
CA SER A 68 3.96 -6.46 -5.82
C SER A 68 3.79 -7.71 -6.68
N PHE A 69 2.58 -7.97 -7.18
CA PHE A 69 2.31 -9.06 -8.11
C PHE A 69 3.08 -8.86 -9.42
N LEU A 70 2.99 -7.68 -10.03
CA LEU A 70 3.72 -7.39 -11.28
C LEU A 70 5.23 -7.54 -11.13
N ARG A 71 5.79 -7.08 -10.00
CA ARG A 71 7.23 -7.24 -9.71
C ARG A 71 7.65 -8.68 -9.48
N ALA A 72 6.77 -9.54 -8.97
CA ALA A 72 7.08 -10.95 -8.81
C ALA A 72 7.35 -11.61 -10.17
N PHE A 73 6.72 -11.16 -11.27
CA PHE A 73 6.97 -11.66 -12.62
C PHE A 73 8.16 -11.02 -13.33
N THR A 74 8.44 -9.74 -13.06
CA THR A 74 9.46 -8.99 -13.80
C THR A 74 10.83 -8.94 -13.13
N SER A 75 10.89 -9.01 -11.80
CA SER A 75 12.14 -8.79 -11.04
C SER A 75 12.18 -9.55 -9.71
N GLY A 76 11.38 -10.62 -9.57
CA GLY A 76 11.19 -11.31 -8.30
C GLY A 76 12.39 -12.20 -7.90
N ASN A 77 12.90 -12.00 -6.68
CA ASN A 77 13.78 -12.98 -6.03
C ASN A 77 13.05 -14.34 -5.87
N VAL A 78 13.77 -15.45 -5.71
CA VAL A 78 13.21 -16.82 -5.76
C VAL A 78 12.02 -17.03 -4.80
N LEU A 79 12.07 -16.38 -3.63
CA LEU A 79 10.99 -16.37 -2.63
C LEU A 79 9.77 -15.51 -3.04
N SER A 80 10.00 -14.37 -3.70
CA SER A 80 8.90 -13.55 -4.24
C SER A 80 8.17 -14.27 -5.37
N LEU A 81 8.89 -15.04 -6.20
CA LEU A 81 8.30 -15.88 -7.24
C LEU A 81 7.46 -17.03 -6.68
N MET A 82 7.81 -17.63 -5.54
CA MET A 82 7.03 -18.72 -4.95
C MET A 82 5.80 -18.24 -4.18
N ILE A 83 5.88 -17.09 -3.51
CA ILE A 83 4.84 -16.63 -2.57
C ILE A 83 3.91 -15.59 -3.20
N PHE A 84 4.43 -14.69 -4.04
CA PHE A 84 3.65 -13.56 -4.60
C PHE A 84 3.16 -13.78 -6.04
N THR A 85 3.41 -14.96 -6.63
CA THR A 85 2.73 -15.40 -7.86
C THR A 85 1.25 -15.69 -7.64
N ASN A 86 0.83 -16.03 -6.42
CA ASN A 86 -0.58 -16.18 -6.14
C ASN A 86 -1.20 -14.81 -5.82
N PRO A 87 -2.13 -14.30 -6.66
CA PRO A 87 -2.69 -12.97 -6.50
C PRO A 87 -3.46 -12.82 -5.17
N LEU A 88 -4.01 -13.91 -4.62
CA LEU A 88 -4.66 -13.89 -3.30
C LEU A 88 -3.64 -13.58 -2.19
N ILE A 89 -2.48 -14.22 -2.22
CA ILE A 89 -1.45 -14.05 -1.19
C ILE A 89 -0.76 -12.69 -1.34
N SER A 90 -0.59 -12.21 -2.57
CA SER A 90 -0.07 -10.87 -2.83
C SER A 90 -1.07 -9.79 -2.39
N ILE A 91 -2.31 -9.82 -2.86
CA ILE A 91 -3.21 -8.67 -2.77
C ILE A 91 -3.98 -8.64 -1.46
N LEU A 92 -4.47 -9.80 -0.99
CA LEU A 92 -5.39 -9.88 0.15
C LEU A 92 -4.79 -9.30 1.44
N PRO A 93 -3.56 -9.65 1.87
CA PRO A 93 -3.00 -9.11 3.10
C PRO A 93 -2.79 -7.59 3.05
N ARG A 94 -2.44 -7.03 1.88
CA ARG A 94 -2.15 -5.60 1.72
C ARG A 94 -3.42 -4.77 1.64
N LEU A 95 -4.46 -5.30 1.01
CA LEU A 95 -5.79 -4.72 0.98
C LEU A 95 -6.40 -4.68 2.39
N VAL A 96 -6.30 -5.80 3.11
CA VAL A 96 -6.77 -5.93 4.50
C VAL A 96 -6.00 -5.01 5.43
N MET A 97 -4.66 -4.94 5.32
CA MET A 97 -3.85 -4.00 6.13
C MET A 97 -4.25 -2.54 5.90
N GLY A 98 -4.34 -2.10 4.64
CA GLY A 98 -4.72 -0.73 4.31
C GLY A 98 -6.11 -0.35 4.83
N GLY A 99 -7.07 -1.28 4.76
CA GLY A 99 -8.41 -1.07 5.31
C GLY A 99 -8.48 -1.13 6.83
N LEU A 100 -7.88 -2.15 7.46
CA LEU A 100 -7.94 -2.36 8.91
C LEU A 100 -7.28 -1.22 9.67
N VAL A 101 -6.10 -0.77 9.26
CA VAL A 101 -5.37 0.30 9.98
C VAL A 101 -6.19 1.60 9.99
N ALA A 102 -6.79 1.94 8.86
CA ALA A 102 -7.63 3.13 8.76
C ALA A 102 -8.94 3.01 9.56
N LEU A 103 -9.54 1.80 9.60
CA LEU A 103 -10.73 1.54 10.44
C LEU A 103 -10.40 1.61 11.94
N PHE A 104 -9.30 0.98 12.37
CA PHE A 104 -8.84 1.00 13.75
C PHE A 104 -8.51 2.44 14.19
N TYR A 105 -7.79 3.20 13.36
CA TYR A 105 -7.47 4.59 13.67
C TYR A 105 -8.74 5.42 13.80
N HIS A 106 -9.67 5.35 12.84
CA HIS A 106 -10.89 6.15 12.91
C HIS A 106 -11.81 5.77 14.08
N LYS A 107 -11.84 4.49 14.49
CA LYS A 107 -12.54 4.05 15.70
C LYS A 107 -11.83 4.49 16.98
N ALA A 108 -10.51 4.37 17.06
CA ALA A 108 -9.73 4.78 18.22
C ALA A 108 -9.82 6.29 18.47
N THR A 109 -9.72 7.11 17.42
CA THR A 109 -9.85 8.58 17.53
C THR A 109 -11.26 9.00 17.96
N LYS A 110 -12.31 8.25 17.58
CA LYS A 110 -13.68 8.48 18.07
C LYS A 110 -13.93 7.99 19.49
N LEU A 111 -13.08 7.13 20.03
CA LEU A 111 -13.22 6.59 21.38
C LEU A 111 -12.51 7.47 22.43
N ILE A 112 -11.55 8.29 21.98
CA ILE A 112 -10.71 9.16 22.82
C ILE A 112 -11.26 10.61 22.85
N ALA A 113 -12.10 11.00 21.89
CA ALA A 113 -12.78 12.30 21.83
C ALA A 113 -14.20 12.20 22.39
#